data_AF-A0A0C2ZVQ5-F1
#
_entry.id   AF-A0A0C2ZVQ5-F1
#
_cell.length_a   1.000
_cell.length_b   1.000
_cell.length_c   1.000
_cell.angle_alpha   90.00
_cell.angle_beta   90.00
_cell.angle_gamma   90.00
#
_symmetry.space_group_name_H-M   'P 1'
#
loop_
_entity.id
_entity.type
_entity.pdbx_description
1 polymer ?
#
loop_
_entity_poly.entity_id
_entity_poly.type
_entity_poly.pdbx_seq_one_letter_code
_entity_poly.pdbx_strand_id
1 'polypeptide(L)'
;CFGGTLFGRLLDKGGDIHIATDGNFHHRHRRSAGDCPPFYEPTYFIPKAQVDAIRQRIDCARQHPSKSSWPVVPDEAIDQCEASYEAADGQKQKAATDNFDDTSIMALICRHDIPLFFANIDTPGEQQKYSIALISHLFSLLPCQANVVVLYNVGCVLACSLTRFSILDQNVKSRLHFATTAMQAYGHEWSGQLVYNPHLASGLGLSDGKGAERLWS
;
A
#
# COMPACT_ATOMS: atom_id res chain seq x y z
N CYS A 1 -4.02 -18.37 -4.35
CA CYS A 1 -4.83 -17.16 -4.09
C CYS A 1 -5.55 -16.63 -5.34
N PHE A 2 -5.02 -16.83 -6.55
CA PHE A 2 -5.49 -16.18 -7.79
C PHE A 2 -6.02 -17.15 -8.85
N GLY A 3 -6.30 -18.41 -8.49
CA GLY A 3 -6.68 -19.47 -9.44
C GLY A 3 -8.12 -19.40 -9.95
N GLY A 4 -8.83 -18.30 -9.72
CA GLY A 4 -10.17 -18.10 -10.28
C GLY A 4 -10.09 -17.94 -11.79
N THR A 5 -11.00 -18.60 -12.52
CA THR A 5 -11.11 -18.45 -13.99
C THR A 5 -12.06 -17.33 -14.40
N LEU A 6 -12.80 -16.76 -13.45
CA LEU A 6 -13.75 -15.68 -13.64
C LEU A 6 -13.34 -14.47 -12.80
N PHE A 7 -13.31 -13.30 -13.44
CA PHE A 7 -13.00 -12.00 -12.84
C PHE A 7 -14.12 -11.01 -13.13
N GLY A 8 -14.19 -9.93 -12.35
CA GLY A 8 -15.21 -8.89 -12.48
C GLY A 8 -16.23 -8.88 -11.35
N ARG A 9 -15.98 -9.59 -10.24
CA ARG A 9 -16.80 -9.44 -9.03
C ARG A 9 -16.76 -7.98 -8.58
N LEU A 10 -17.93 -7.37 -8.40
CA LEU A 10 -18.04 -5.96 -8.01
C LEU A 10 -17.33 -5.70 -6.67
N LEU A 11 -16.75 -4.50 -6.53
CA LEU A 11 -16.01 -4.09 -5.33
C LEU A 11 -16.89 -4.07 -4.07
N ASP A 12 -18.16 -3.65 -4.18
CA ASP A 12 -19.15 -3.68 -3.09
C ASP A 12 -19.58 -5.10 -2.71
N LYS A 13 -19.33 -6.08 -3.59
CA LYS A 13 -19.48 -7.51 -3.31
C LYS A 13 -18.17 -8.14 -2.87
N GLY A 14 -17.11 -7.37 -2.65
CA GLY A 14 -15.83 -7.83 -2.12
C GLY A 14 -14.71 -7.98 -3.16
N GLY A 15 -14.95 -7.71 -4.44
CA GLY A 15 -13.91 -7.87 -5.47
C GLY A 15 -13.43 -9.31 -5.67
N ASP A 16 -12.52 -9.51 -6.61
CA ASP A 16 -11.99 -10.84 -6.96
C ASP A 16 -10.81 -11.23 -6.05
N ILE A 17 -10.00 -10.24 -5.69
CA ILE A 17 -8.70 -10.43 -5.04
C ILE A 17 -8.61 -9.56 -3.81
N HIS A 18 -8.16 -10.14 -2.70
CA HIS A 18 -7.83 -9.42 -1.48
C HIS A 18 -6.33 -9.53 -1.22
N ILE A 19 -5.71 -8.38 -0.99
CA ILE A 19 -4.29 -8.26 -0.62
C ILE A 19 -4.16 -7.35 0.59
N ALA A 20 -3.06 -7.52 1.33
CA ALA A 20 -2.67 -6.58 2.37
C ALA A 20 -1.25 -6.07 2.14
N THR A 21 -0.96 -4.85 2.57
CA THR A 21 0.37 -4.24 2.47
C THR A 21 0.75 -3.56 3.77
N ASP A 22 2.01 -3.68 4.18
CA ASP A 22 2.55 -3.05 5.38
C ASP A 22 4.08 -2.98 5.30
N GLY A 23 4.69 -2.03 6.02
CA GLY A 23 6.13 -1.83 6.07
C GLY A 23 6.74 -2.23 7.43
N ASN A 24 7.82 -3.00 7.42
CA ASN A 24 8.55 -3.40 8.61
C ASN A 24 9.88 -2.63 8.77
N PHE A 25 9.87 -1.65 9.67
CA PHE A 25 10.99 -0.75 9.95
C PHE A 25 12.07 -1.33 10.87
N HIS A 26 11.94 -2.57 11.31
CA HIS A 26 12.97 -3.26 12.07
C HIS A 26 13.98 -3.96 11.17
N HIS A 27 13.57 -4.37 9.96
CA HIS A 27 14.42 -5.01 8.96
C HIS A 27 15.23 -3.95 8.23
N ARG A 28 16.54 -3.91 8.49
CA ARG A 28 17.45 -2.90 7.96
C ARG A 28 18.69 -3.55 7.39
N HIS A 29 19.15 -3.03 6.26
CA HIS A 29 20.41 -3.45 5.67
C HIS A 29 21.51 -2.45 6.02
N ARG A 30 22.63 -2.96 6.56
CA ARG A 30 23.79 -2.12 6.86
C ARG A 30 24.63 -2.00 5.61
N ARG A 31 25.04 -0.78 5.25
CA ARG A 31 25.91 -0.53 4.09
C ARG A 31 27.22 -1.32 4.14
N SER A 32 27.70 -1.64 5.34
CA SER A 32 28.93 -2.40 5.54
C SER A 32 28.77 -3.92 5.47
N ALA A 33 27.54 -4.44 5.36
CA ALA A 33 27.27 -5.88 5.37
C ALA A 33 27.53 -6.58 4.03
N GLY A 34 27.81 -5.81 2.96
CA GLY A 34 27.98 -6.33 1.61
C GLY A 34 26.65 -6.70 0.94
N ASP A 35 26.71 -7.14 -0.31
CA ASP A 35 25.50 -7.44 -1.09
C ASP A 35 25.08 -8.91 -0.98
N CYS A 36 23.95 -9.22 -1.62
CA CYS A 36 23.43 -10.58 -1.73
C CYS A 36 24.50 -11.55 -2.29
N PRO A 37 24.66 -12.76 -1.72
CA PRO A 37 25.57 -13.75 -2.27
C PRO A 37 25.26 -14.07 -3.74
N PRO A 38 26.29 -14.32 -4.57
CA PRO A 38 26.13 -14.44 -6.03
C PRO A 38 25.31 -15.67 -6.47
N PHE A 39 25.01 -16.60 -5.57
CA PHE A 39 24.24 -17.82 -5.86
C PHE A 39 22.73 -17.64 -5.67
N TYR A 40 22.27 -16.50 -5.16
CA TYR A 40 20.85 -16.27 -4.88
C TYR A 40 20.40 -14.94 -5.47
N GLU A 41 19.39 -15.01 -6.33
CA GLU A 41 18.69 -13.84 -6.84
C GLU A 41 17.32 -13.74 -6.14
N PRO A 42 17.04 -12.66 -5.40
CA PRO A 42 15.76 -12.49 -4.72
C PRO A 42 14.61 -12.40 -5.72
N THR A 43 13.73 -13.41 -5.75
CA THR A 43 12.62 -13.51 -6.72
C THR A 43 11.39 -12.69 -6.37
N TYR A 44 11.22 -12.34 -5.09
CA TYR A 44 10.04 -11.62 -4.59
C TYR A 44 10.24 -10.10 -4.54
N PHE A 45 11.47 -9.60 -4.67
CA PHE A 45 11.74 -8.16 -4.59
C PHE A 45 11.52 -7.49 -5.95
N ILE A 46 10.70 -6.45 -5.98
CA ILE A 46 10.56 -5.63 -7.18
C ILE A 46 11.81 -4.76 -7.38
N PRO A 47 12.23 -4.48 -8.62
CA PRO A 47 13.40 -3.66 -8.87
C PRO A 47 13.24 -2.24 -8.32
N LYS A 48 14.32 -1.70 -7.73
CA LYS A 48 14.34 -0.30 -7.26
C LYS A 48 13.93 0.70 -8.35
N ALA A 49 14.35 0.48 -9.59
CA ALA A 49 13.97 1.33 -10.72
C ALA A 49 12.43 1.39 -10.92
N GLN A 50 11.71 0.31 -10.63
CA GLN A 50 10.24 0.29 -10.69
C GLN A 50 9.63 1.17 -9.59
N VAL A 51 10.20 1.15 -8.38
CA VAL A 51 9.77 2.00 -7.26
C VAL A 51 10.07 3.48 -7.53
N ASP A 52 11.25 3.78 -8.09
CA ASP A 52 11.66 5.15 -8.41
C ASP A 52 10.82 5.76 -9.54
N ALA A 53 10.39 4.95 -10.51
CA ALA A 53 9.45 5.41 -11.55
C ALA A 53 8.10 5.85 -10.95
N ILE A 54 7.62 5.16 -9.91
CA ILE A 54 6.41 5.56 -9.19
C ILE A 54 6.63 6.85 -8.41
N ARG A 55 7.81 7.03 -7.80
CA ARG A 55 8.18 8.29 -7.15
C ARG A 55 8.07 9.47 -8.11
N GLN A 56 8.72 9.38 -9.26
CA GLN A 56 8.67 10.41 -10.29
C GLN A 56 7.23 10.72 -10.73
N ARG A 57 6.39 9.69 -10.85
CA ARG A 57 4.98 9.85 -11.18
C ARG A 57 4.19 10.59 -10.09
N ILE A 58 4.46 10.30 -8.81
CA ILE A 58 3.87 11.01 -7.67
C ILE A 58 4.28 12.48 -7.71
N ASP A 59 5.57 12.77 -7.90
CA ASP A 59 6.11 14.13 -7.95
C ASP A 59 5.47 14.94 -9.09
N CYS A 60 5.35 14.36 -10.28
CA CYS A 60 4.67 14.98 -11.41
C CYS A 60 3.17 15.20 -11.14
N ALA A 61 2.49 14.23 -10.55
CA ALA A 61 1.06 14.33 -10.27
C ALA A 61 0.75 15.41 -9.21
N ARG A 62 1.62 15.59 -8.22
CA ARG A 62 1.48 16.63 -7.18
C ARG A 62 1.61 18.05 -7.72
N GLN A 63 2.34 18.25 -8.82
CA GLN A 63 2.43 19.55 -9.51
C GLN A 63 1.12 19.93 -10.22
N HIS A 64 0.27 18.94 -10.50
CA HIS A 64 -0.98 19.10 -11.24
C HIS A 64 -2.13 18.37 -10.51
N PRO A 65 -2.60 18.90 -9.36
CA PRO A 65 -3.72 18.30 -8.63
C PRO A 65 -4.96 18.18 -9.52
N SER A 66 -5.64 17.04 -9.42
CA SER A 66 -6.83 16.78 -10.24
C SER A 66 -7.98 17.72 -9.83
N LYS A 67 -8.71 18.26 -10.81
CA LYS A 67 -9.76 19.27 -10.58
C LYS A 67 -11.09 18.70 -10.06
N SER A 68 -11.22 17.40 -9.84
CA SER A 68 -12.54 16.77 -9.81
C SER A 68 -12.59 15.45 -9.03
N SER A 69 -12.71 15.57 -7.71
CA SER A 69 -13.68 14.78 -6.91
C SER A 69 -13.63 15.26 -5.47
N TRP A 70 -14.80 15.50 -4.87
CA TRP A 70 -14.90 15.66 -3.42
C TRP A 70 -14.45 14.35 -2.76
N PRO A 71 -13.51 14.40 -1.80
CA PRO A 71 -13.11 13.21 -1.09
C PRO A 71 -14.31 12.67 -0.30
N VAL A 72 -14.44 11.34 -0.27
CA VAL A 72 -15.53 10.64 0.44
C VAL A 72 -15.48 10.93 1.94
N VAL A 73 -14.29 11.29 2.43
CA VAL A 73 -13.97 11.63 3.81
C VAL A 73 -13.46 13.07 3.85
N PRO A 74 -13.86 13.91 4.84
CA PRO A 74 -13.36 15.28 4.99
C PRO A 74 -11.84 15.35 5.02
N ASP A 75 -11.28 16.44 4.51
CA ASP A 75 -9.82 16.63 4.44
C ASP A 75 -9.20 16.62 5.84
N GLU A 76 -9.88 17.20 6.83
CA GLU A 76 -9.43 17.26 8.22
C GLU A 76 -9.28 15.85 8.84
N ALA A 77 -10.19 14.94 8.50
CA ALA A 77 -10.13 13.55 8.97
C ALA A 77 -8.96 12.80 8.35
N ILE A 78 -8.58 13.12 7.11
CA ILE A 78 -7.42 12.55 6.43
C ILE A 78 -6.12 13.12 6.97
N ASP A 79 -6.04 14.44 7.18
CA ASP A 79 -4.86 15.10 7.72
C ASP A 79 -4.57 14.59 9.15
N GLN A 80 -5.62 14.36 9.95
CA GLN A 80 -5.50 13.73 11.26
C GLN A 80 -5.11 12.23 11.16
N CYS A 81 -5.60 11.52 10.14
CA CYS A 81 -5.19 10.13 9.83
C CYS A 81 -3.67 10.08 9.56
N GLU A 82 -3.17 10.98 8.71
CA GLU A 82 -1.77 11.08 8.35
C GLU A 82 -0.89 11.43 9.56
N ALA A 83 -1.32 12.38 10.40
CA ALA A 83 -0.59 12.79 11.60
C ALA A 83 -0.56 11.69 12.69
N SER A 84 -1.60 10.87 12.79
CA SER A 84 -1.74 9.84 13.84
C SER A 84 -0.93 8.57 13.54
N TYR A 85 -0.62 8.30 12.26
CA TYR A 85 0.11 7.10 11.87
C TYR A 85 1.58 7.37 11.56
N GLU A 86 2.47 6.73 12.32
CA GLU A 86 3.91 6.77 12.07
C GLU A 86 4.33 6.20 10.70
N ALA A 87 3.47 5.38 10.08
CA ALA A 87 3.63 4.86 8.72
C ALA A 87 3.10 5.82 7.62
N ALA A 88 2.40 6.90 8.00
CA ALA A 88 2.03 7.98 7.09
C ALA A 88 2.91 9.22 7.29
N ASP A 89 3.47 9.40 8.49
CA ASP A 89 4.40 10.49 8.81
C ASP A 89 5.72 10.34 8.04
N GLY A 90 5.79 10.97 6.87
CA GLY A 90 7.00 11.05 6.05
C GLY A 90 8.15 11.81 6.72
N GLN A 91 7.87 12.65 7.72
CA GLN A 91 8.86 13.61 8.23
C GLN A 91 9.78 13.03 9.33
N LYS A 92 9.45 11.89 9.94
CA LYS A 92 10.29 11.29 10.98
C LYS A 92 11.41 10.42 10.40
N GLN A 93 12.64 10.92 10.44
CA GLN A 93 13.85 10.09 10.30
C GLN A 93 13.89 9.05 11.44
N LYS A 94 13.49 7.80 11.16
CA LYS A 94 13.44 6.72 12.16
C LYS A 94 14.71 5.88 12.28
N ALA A 95 15.82 6.27 11.65
CA ALA A 95 17.13 5.66 11.91
C ALA A 95 18.24 6.65 11.54
N ALA A 96 19.41 6.48 12.14
CA ALA A 96 20.65 7.06 11.62
C ALA A 96 20.87 6.52 10.20
N THR A 97 20.37 7.25 9.19
CA THR A 97 20.47 6.93 7.76
C THR A 97 21.91 6.75 7.29
N ASP A 98 22.89 7.19 8.07
CA ASP A 98 24.30 7.11 7.72
C ASP A 98 24.81 5.67 7.63
N ASN A 99 24.26 4.74 8.43
CA ASN A 99 24.75 3.37 8.51
C ASN A 99 23.97 2.36 7.66
N PHE A 100 22.79 2.74 7.17
CA PHE A 100 21.87 1.87 6.46
C PHE A 100 21.58 2.43 5.06
N ASP A 101 21.58 1.56 4.06
CA ASP A 101 21.09 1.84 2.70
C ASP A 101 19.60 1.50 2.60
N ASP A 102 19.19 0.37 3.18
CA ASP A 102 17.77 0.03 3.35
C ASP A 102 17.35 0.19 4.82
N THR A 103 16.34 1.03 5.02
CA THR A 103 15.82 1.41 6.34
C THR A 103 14.62 0.56 6.79
N SER A 104 13.97 -0.15 5.86
CA SER A 104 12.78 -0.95 6.10
C SER A 104 12.45 -1.83 4.88
N ILE A 105 11.48 -2.73 5.01
CA ILE A 105 10.94 -3.54 3.91
C ILE A 105 9.43 -3.34 3.82
N MET A 106 8.91 -3.01 2.65
CA MET A 106 7.48 -3.02 2.34
C MET A 106 7.09 -4.40 1.78
N ALA A 107 6.00 -4.98 2.28
CA ALA A 107 5.42 -6.20 1.70
C ALA A 107 4.06 -5.94 1.08
N LEU A 108 3.73 -6.77 0.10
CA LEU A 108 2.39 -7.00 -0.39
C LEU A 108 2.12 -8.50 -0.35
N ILE A 109 1.06 -8.88 0.36
CA ILE A 109 0.72 -10.26 0.67
C ILE A 109 -0.68 -10.59 0.15
N CYS A 110 -0.95 -11.86 -0.12
CA CYS A 110 -2.30 -12.32 -0.44
C CYS A 110 -3.13 -12.53 0.84
N ARG A 111 -4.46 -12.61 0.73
CA ARG A 111 -5.40 -12.93 1.83
C ARG A 111 -5.17 -14.24 2.63
N HIS A 112 -4.17 -15.03 2.27
CA HIS A 112 -3.78 -16.26 2.97
C HIS A 112 -2.43 -16.08 3.68
N ASP A 113 -2.02 -14.83 3.89
CA ASP A 113 -0.79 -14.45 4.59
C ASP A 113 0.49 -14.93 3.87
N ILE A 114 0.40 -15.10 2.54
CA ILE A 114 1.53 -15.50 1.68
C ILE A 114 2.11 -14.25 1.01
N PRO A 115 3.44 -14.00 1.14
CA PRO A 115 4.11 -12.92 0.42
C PRO A 115 4.00 -13.06 -1.09
N LEU A 116 3.70 -11.94 -1.75
CA LEU A 116 3.68 -11.85 -3.21
C LEU A 116 4.86 -11.04 -3.71
N PHE A 117 5.06 -9.85 -3.14
CA PHE A 117 6.14 -8.95 -3.54
C PHE A 117 6.69 -8.18 -2.34
N PHE A 118 7.96 -7.83 -2.40
CA PHE A 118 8.65 -6.95 -1.46
C PHE A 118 9.28 -5.76 -2.18
N ALA A 119 9.45 -4.65 -1.47
CA ALA A 119 10.26 -3.53 -1.90
C ALA A 119 11.12 -3.04 -0.73
N ASN A 120 12.40 -2.76 -1.00
CA ASN A 120 13.26 -2.11 -0.03
C ASN A 120 12.83 -0.66 0.17
N ILE A 121 12.82 -0.21 1.42
CA ILE A 121 12.55 1.18 1.79
C ILE A 121 13.88 1.89 2.02
N ASP A 122 14.27 2.72 1.06
CA ASP A 122 15.59 3.36 0.97
C ASP A 122 15.56 4.87 1.26
N THR A 123 14.41 5.51 1.09
CA THR A 123 14.23 6.95 1.32
C THR A 123 13.24 7.24 2.45
N PRO A 124 13.59 8.13 3.39
CA PRO A 124 12.62 8.80 4.28
C PRO A 124 11.61 9.63 3.47
N GLY A 125 10.46 10.03 4.05
CA GLY A 125 9.56 10.99 3.41
C GLY A 125 8.39 10.40 2.65
N GLU A 126 8.64 9.45 1.75
CA GLU A 126 7.64 9.08 0.74
C GLU A 126 7.22 7.61 0.83
N GLN A 127 6.56 7.27 1.94
CA GLN A 127 6.15 5.89 2.22
C GLN A 127 5.12 5.34 1.21
N GLN A 128 4.30 6.22 0.62
CA GLN A 128 3.25 5.81 -0.34
C GLN A 128 3.82 5.18 -1.62
N LYS A 129 5.04 5.57 -2.06
CA LYS A 129 5.61 5.09 -3.33
C LYS A 129 5.78 3.57 -3.34
N TYR A 130 6.13 2.97 -2.19
CA TYR A 130 6.36 1.53 -2.10
C TYR A 130 5.05 0.75 -2.23
N SER A 131 4.00 1.13 -1.50
CA SER A 131 2.69 0.48 -1.62
C SER A 131 2.12 0.63 -3.03
N ILE A 132 2.24 1.82 -3.64
CA ILE A 132 1.77 2.05 -5.02
C ILE A 132 2.58 1.22 -6.02
N ALA A 133 3.89 1.08 -5.84
CA ALA A 133 4.73 0.26 -6.71
C ALA A 133 4.35 -1.22 -6.65
N LEU A 134 4.13 -1.78 -5.45
CA LEU A 134 3.70 -3.17 -5.30
C LEU A 134 2.31 -3.40 -5.89
N ILE A 135 1.36 -2.46 -5.69
CA ILE A 135 0.03 -2.52 -6.31
C ILE A 135 0.16 -2.44 -7.84
N SER A 136 0.93 -1.50 -8.37
CA SER A 136 1.13 -1.36 -9.82
C SER A 136 1.79 -2.60 -10.44
N HIS A 137 2.73 -3.23 -9.73
CA HIS A 137 3.34 -4.48 -10.15
C HIS A 137 2.33 -5.64 -10.14
N LEU A 138 1.46 -5.72 -9.12
CA LEU A 138 0.39 -6.70 -9.12
C LEU A 138 -0.54 -6.52 -10.33
N PHE A 139 -0.97 -5.28 -10.61
CA PHE A 139 -1.89 -5.00 -11.72
C PHE A 139 -1.30 -5.26 -13.12
N SER A 140 0.03 -5.26 -13.29
CA SER A 140 0.64 -5.66 -14.56
C SER A 140 0.54 -7.17 -14.83
N LEU A 141 0.28 -7.96 -13.80
CA LEU A 141 0.15 -9.41 -13.87
C LEU A 141 -1.32 -9.88 -13.87
N LEU A 142 -2.25 -9.00 -13.51
CA LEU A 142 -3.67 -9.33 -13.40
C LEU A 142 -4.44 -9.06 -14.70
N PRO A 143 -5.49 -9.86 -14.99
CA PRO A 143 -6.44 -9.54 -16.06
C PRO A 143 -7.09 -8.17 -15.87
N CYS A 144 -7.47 -7.52 -16.97
CA CYS A 144 -8.08 -6.19 -16.94
C CYS A 144 -9.46 -6.14 -16.24
N GLN A 145 -10.09 -7.29 -16.03
CA GLN A 145 -11.39 -7.40 -15.35
C GLN A 145 -11.25 -7.60 -13.83
N ALA A 146 -10.04 -7.91 -13.34
CA ALA A 146 -9.84 -8.25 -11.94
C ALA A 146 -9.98 -7.02 -11.03
N ASN A 147 -10.91 -7.10 -10.08
CA ASN A 147 -11.14 -6.10 -9.05
C ASN A 147 -10.38 -6.49 -7.77
N VAL A 148 -9.66 -5.54 -7.18
CA VAL A 148 -8.73 -5.77 -6.07
C VAL A 148 -9.11 -4.94 -4.86
N VAL A 149 -9.23 -5.61 -3.72
CA VAL A 149 -9.33 -5.01 -2.39
C VAL A 149 -7.94 -4.96 -1.76
N VAL A 150 -7.55 -3.79 -1.27
CA VAL A 150 -6.27 -3.54 -0.59
C VAL A 150 -6.53 -3.17 0.86
N LEU A 151 -6.06 -4.02 1.78
CA LEU A 151 -6.05 -3.72 3.21
C LEU A 151 -4.70 -3.12 3.59
N TYR A 152 -4.72 -1.90 4.11
CA TYR A 152 -3.51 -1.17 4.48
C TYR A 152 -3.76 -0.31 5.71
N ASN A 153 -2.84 -0.33 6.68
CA ASN A 153 -2.91 0.46 7.91
C ASN A 153 -3.21 1.95 7.65
N VAL A 154 -2.67 2.53 6.58
CA VAL A 154 -2.96 3.92 6.16
C VAL A 154 -3.65 3.97 4.79
N GLY A 155 -4.51 2.98 4.52
CA GLY A 155 -5.32 2.90 3.31
C GLY A 155 -6.22 4.13 3.10
N CYS A 156 -6.71 4.75 4.19
CA CYS A 156 -7.43 6.04 4.19
C CYS A 156 -6.67 7.11 3.38
N VAL A 157 -5.39 7.31 3.71
CA VAL A 157 -4.52 8.35 3.18
C VAL A 157 -4.19 8.03 1.74
N LEU A 158 -3.88 6.76 1.46
CA LEU A 158 -3.51 6.32 0.11
C LEU A 158 -4.68 6.46 -0.87
N ALA A 159 -5.89 6.08 -0.46
CA ALA A 159 -7.10 6.24 -1.26
C ALA A 159 -7.39 7.71 -1.59
N CYS A 160 -7.25 8.59 -0.61
CA CYS A 160 -7.41 10.04 -0.82
C CYS A 160 -6.30 10.62 -1.70
N SER A 161 -5.05 10.19 -1.54
CA SER A 161 -3.92 10.58 -2.39
C SER A 161 -4.17 10.21 -3.86
N LEU A 162 -4.59 8.97 -4.13
CA LEU A 162 -4.96 8.51 -5.47
C LEU A 162 -6.22 9.19 -6.03
N THR A 163 -7.06 9.73 -5.15
CA THR A 163 -8.25 10.50 -5.53
C THR A 163 -7.87 11.91 -5.96
N ARG A 164 -7.04 12.59 -5.16
CA ARG A 164 -6.57 13.96 -5.39
C ARG A 164 -5.59 14.06 -6.55
N PHE A 165 -4.71 13.06 -6.71
CA PHE A 165 -3.63 13.08 -7.70
C PHE A 165 -3.76 11.92 -8.68
N SER A 166 -3.51 12.21 -9.96
CA SER A 166 -3.56 11.22 -11.05
C SER A 166 -2.31 10.33 -11.07
N ILE A 167 -2.04 9.62 -9.98
CA ILE A 167 -0.83 8.79 -9.80
C ILE A 167 -0.98 7.41 -10.48
N LEU A 168 -2.15 6.80 -10.41
CA LEU A 168 -2.45 5.53 -11.08
C LEU A 168 -3.35 5.76 -12.28
N ASP A 169 -3.19 4.93 -13.30
CA ASP A 169 -4.07 4.93 -14.47
C ASP A 169 -5.52 4.72 -14.04
N GLN A 170 -6.45 5.42 -14.71
CA GLN A 170 -7.87 5.38 -14.36
C GLN A 170 -8.44 3.94 -14.38
N ASN A 171 -7.92 3.08 -15.27
CA ASN A 171 -8.30 1.67 -15.35
C ASN A 171 -7.85 0.82 -14.15
N VAL A 172 -6.75 1.21 -13.48
CA VAL A 172 -6.31 0.56 -12.24
C VAL A 172 -7.11 1.11 -11.07
N LYS A 173 -7.24 2.45 -11.00
CA LYS A 173 -7.97 3.14 -9.94
C LYS A 173 -9.43 2.71 -9.83
N SER A 174 -10.14 2.51 -10.95
CA SER A 174 -11.54 2.07 -10.95
C SER A 174 -11.75 0.64 -10.44
N ARG A 175 -10.68 -0.16 -10.38
CA ARG A 175 -10.70 -1.56 -9.94
C ARG A 175 -10.09 -1.75 -8.55
N LEU A 176 -9.82 -0.66 -7.84
CA LEU A 176 -9.27 -0.65 -6.49
C LEU A 176 -10.32 -0.28 -5.46
N HIS A 177 -10.37 -1.04 -4.38
CA HIS A 177 -11.04 -0.65 -3.14
C HIS A 177 -10.06 -0.74 -1.99
N PHE A 178 -9.93 0.35 -1.23
CA PHE A 178 -9.07 0.39 -0.06
C PHE A 178 -9.89 0.17 1.21
N ALA A 179 -9.31 -0.55 2.15
CA ALA A 179 -9.77 -0.65 3.52
C ALA A 179 -8.57 -0.55 4.47
N THR A 180 -8.85 -0.19 5.72
CA THR A 180 -7.86 -0.29 6.80
C THR A 180 -7.77 -1.72 7.31
N THR A 181 -6.77 -2.04 8.12
CA THR A 181 -6.75 -3.33 8.83
C THR A 181 -7.68 -3.24 10.04
N ALA A 182 -8.35 -4.34 10.40
CA ALA A 182 -9.44 -4.32 11.38
C ALA A 182 -9.03 -3.72 12.74
N MET A 183 -7.82 -4.03 13.23
CA MET A 183 -7.35 -3.46 14.50
C MET A 183 -6.85 -2.02 14.35
N GLN A 184 -6.30 -1.65 13.20
CA GLN A 184 -5.88 -0.26 13.00
C GLN A 184 -7.05 0.66 12.70
N ALA A 185 -8.18 0.17 12.19
CA ALA A 185 -9.34 1.01 11.89
C ALA A 185 -9.72 1.94 13.05
N TYR A 186 -9.62 1.48 14.30
CA TYR A 186 -9.94 2.27 15.49
C TYR A 186 -8.99 3.44 15.79
N GLY A 187 -7.80 3.48 15.19
CA GLY A 187 -6.88 4.61 15.25
C GLY A 187 -7.20 5.73 14.25
N HIS A 188 -8.17 5.51 13.36
CA HIS A 188 -8.59 6.48 12.35
C HIS A 188 -9.73 7.35 12.88
N GLU A 189 -9.90 8.55 12.33
CA GLU A 189 -11.04 9.41 12.64
C GLU A 189 -12.37 8.72 12.24
N TRP A 190 -13.46 9.04 12.94
CA TRP A 190 -14.74 8.35 12.81
C TRP A 190 -15.28 8.31 11.38
N SER A 191 -15.21 9.41 10.64
CA SER A 191 -15.62 9.45 9.22
C SER A 191 -14.74 8.56 8.34
N GLY A 192 -13.44 8.45 8.66
CA GLY A 192 -12.53 7.49 8.05
C GLY A 192 -12.92 6.04 8.36
N GLN A 193 -13.34 5.75 9.59
CA GLN A 193 -13.82 4.42 9.98
C GLN A 193 -15.09 4.02 9.22
N LEU A 194 -16.06 4.93 9.06
CA LEU A 194 -17.30 4.64 8.35
C LEU A 194 -17.07 4.19 6.90
N VAL A 195 -16.01 4.68 6.26
CA VAL A 195 -15.70 4.39 4.86
C VAL A 195 -14.70 3.24 4.71
N TYR A 196 -13.66 3.20 5.53
CA TYR A 196 -12.51 2.32 5.33
C TYR A 196 -12.41 1.17 6.34
N ASN A 197 -13.21 1.14 7.41
CA ASN A 197 -13.18 0.03 8.36
C ASN A 197 -13.69 -1.25 7.68
N PRO A 198 -12.91 -2.35 7.65
CA PRO A 198 -13.29 -3.56 6.94
C PRO A 198 -14.55 -4.25 7.51
N HIS A 199 -14.91 -4.00 8.76
CA HIS A 199 -16.15 -4.50 9.35
C HIS A 199 -17.39 -3.68 8.97
N LEU A 200 -17.21 -2.44 8.52
CA LEU A 200 -18.29 -1.55 8.07
C LEU A 200 -18.41 -1.54 6.54
N ALA A 201 -17.30 -1.75 5.84
CA ALA A 201 -17.24 -1.78 4.39
C ALA A 201 -17.95 -3.02 3.82
N SER A 202 -18.78 -2.80 2.79
CA SER A 202 -19.54 -3.88 2.16
C SER A 202 -18.62 -4.86 1.42
N GLY A 203 -18.95 -6.14 1.49
CA GLY A 203 -18.27 -7.19 0.73
C GLY A 203 -16.95 -7.70 1.31
N LEU A 204 -16.41 -7.08 2.37
CA LEU A 204 -15.12 -7.47 2.96
C LEU A 204 -15.21 -8.60 3.99
N GLY A 205 -16.41 -8.88 4.51
CA GLY A 205 -16.66 -10.01 5.40
C GLY A 205 -15.82 -9.91 6.69
N LEU A 206 -15.04 -10.96 6.98
CA LEU A 206 -14.18 -11.06 8.17
C LEU A 206 -12.68 -10.90 7.82
N SER A 207 -12.36 -10.30 6.68
CA SER A 207 -10.96 -10.01 6.31
C SER A 207 -10.37 -8.98 7.28
N ASP A 208 -9.41 -9.38 8.11
CA ASP A 208 -8.79 -8.50 9.11
C ASP A 208 -7.64 -7.65 8.56
N GLY A 209 -7.06 -8.05 7.42
CA GLY A 209 -5.92 -7.37 6.80
C GLY A 209 -4.62 -7.50 7.59
N LYS A 210 -4.55 -8.41 8.57
CA LYS A 210 -3.42 -8.53 9.52
C LYS A 210 -2.31 -9.48 9.11
N GLY A 211 -2.39 -10.01 7.90
CA GLY A 211 -1.40 -10.98 7.43
C GLY A 211 0.01 -10.41 7.33
N ALA A 212 0.16 -9.10 7.06
CA ALA A 212 1.47 -8.49 6.92
C ALA A 212 2.14 -8.41 8.30
N GLU A 213 1.40 -8.03 9.34
CA GLU A 213 1.91 -8.08 10.72
C GLU A 213 2.28 -9.51 11.17
N ARG A 214 1.55 -10.55 10.72
CA ARG A 214 1.92 -11.96 10.96
C ARG A 214 3.17 -12.39 10.20
N LEU A 215 3.40 -11.84 9.01
CA LEU A 215 4.64 -12.08 8.27
C LEU A 215 5.84 -11.46 9.00
N TRP A 216 5.62 -10.39 9.78
CA TRP A 216 6.65 -9.67 10.51
C TRP A 216 6.93 -10.19 11.92
N SER A 217 6.08 -11.07 12.47
CA SER A 217 6.25 -11.71 13.78
C SER A 217 7.15 -12.93 13.71
#